data_AF-A0A0C3NGE4-F1
#
_entry.id   AF-A0A0C3NGE4-F1
#
_cell.length_a   1.000
_cell.length_b   1.000
_cell.length_c   1.000
_cell.angle_alpha   90.00
_cell.angle_beta   90.00
_cell.angle_gamma   90.00
#
_symmetry.space_group_name_H-M   'P 1'
#
loop_
_entity.id
_entity.type
_entity.pdbx_description
1 polymer ?
#
loop_
_entity_poly.entity_id
_entity_poly.type
_entity_poly.pdbx_seq_one_letter_code
_entity_poly.pdbx_strand_id
1 'polypeptide(L)' 'YHFICFAVENNSFHLIYCPTDNMVADTLTKPLPIIKVKHFTSALRLRSD' A
#
# COMPACT_ATOMS: atom_id res chain seq x y z
N TYR A 1 11.81 8.24 3.49
CA TYR A 1 11.88 7.08 2.57
C TYR A 1 10.94 7.32 1.41
N HIS A 2 11.45 7.29 0.17
CA HIS A 2 10.65 7.44 -1.04
C HIS A 2 10.54 6.07 -1.69
N PHE A 3 9.33 5.52 -1.79
CA PHE A 3 9.13 4.22 -2.42
C PHE A 3 8.50 4.39 -3.80
N ILE A 4 8.77 3.42 -4.67
CA ILE A 4 8.23 3.38 -6.03
C ILE A 4 7.43 2.07 -6.17
N CYS A 5 6.17 2.21 -6.55
CA CYS A 5 5.36 1.10 -7.06
C CYS A 5 5.42 1.14 -8.59
N PHE A 6 5.26 -0.01 -9.24
CA PHE A 6 5.07 -0.06 -10.69
C PHE A 6 3.74 -0.71 -11.05
N ALA A 7 3.12 -0.19 -12.10
CA ALA A 7 1.99 -0.83 -12.77
C ALA A 7 2.41 -1.21 -14.19
N VAL A 8 1.97 -2.38 -14.64
CA VAL A 8 2.15 -2.83 -16.02
C VAL A 8 0.83 -2.65 -16.75
N GLU A 9 0.80 -1.68 -17.65
CA GLU A 9 -0.38 -1.37 -18.46
C GLU A 9 0.07 -1.16 -19.91
N ASN A 10 -0.69 -1.69 -20.87
CA ASN A 10 -0.42 -1.53 -22.31
C ASN A 10 1.04 -1.80 -22.71
N ASN A 11 1.61 -2.90 -22.19
CA ASN A 11 2.99 -3.31 -22.46
C ASN A 11 4.06 -2.28 -22.03
N SER A 12 3.72 -1.39 -21.11
CA SER A 12 4.57 -0.32 -20.58
C SER A 12 4.59 -0.36 -19.04
N PHE A 13 5.70 0.10 -18.46
CA PHE A 13 5.86 0.23 -17.01
C PHE A 13 5.62 1.67 -16.58
N HIS A 14 4.69 1.87 -15.66
CA HIS A 14 4.45 3.16 -15.02
C HIS A 14 5.05 3.16 -13.62
N LEU A 15 6.07 3.99 -13.40
CA LEU A 15 6.66 4.19 -12.07
C LEU A 15 5.83 5.23 -11.32
N ILE A 16 5.28 4.83 -10.17
CA ILE A 16 4.38 5.64 -9.38
C ILE A 16 5.03 5.88 -8.02
N TYR A 17 5.17 7.15 -7.65
CA TYR A 17 5.63 7.51 -6.31
C TYR A 17 4.62 7.06 -5.25
N CYS A 18 5.12 6.36 -4.23
CA CYS A 18 4.32 5.91 -3.10
C CYS A 18 4.92 6.44 -1.78
N PRO A 19 4.21 7.34 -1.07
CA PRO A 19 4.58 7.72 0.29
C PRO A 19 4.60 6.50 1.22
N THR A 20 5.51 6.50 2.19
CA THR A 20 5.64 5.41 3.18
C THR A 20 4.33 5.13 3.91
N ASP A 21 3.54 6.17 4.20
CA ASP A 21 2.26 6.02 4.91
C ASP A 21 1.14 5.40 4.06
N ASN A 22 1.34 5.31 2.75
CA ASN A 22 0.38 4.71 1.81
C ASN A 22 0.88 3.36 1.25
N MET A 23 2.03 2.87 1.71
CA MET A 23 2.58 1.60 1.26
C MET A 23 1.82 0.43 1.89
N VAL A 24 0.75 -0.02 1.23
CA VAL A 24 -0.05 -1.17 1.69
C VAL A 24 0.81 -2.43 1.86
N ALA A 25 1.81 -2.63 1.00
CA ALA A 25 2.72 -3.79 1.08
C ALA A 25 3.49 -3.86 2.42
N ASP A 26 3.75 -2.73 3.09
CA ASP A 26 4.39 -2.72 4.40
C ASP A 26 3.53 -3.42 5.46
N THR A 27 2.20 -3.39 5.30
CA THR A 27 1.29 -4.09 6.22
C THR A 27 1.45 -5.61 6.20
N LEU A 28 2.01 -6.16 5.11
CA LEU A 28 2.19 -7.61 4.91
C LEU A 28 3.62 -8.07 5.18
N THR A 29 4.57 -7.14 5.26
CA THR A 29 6.02 -7.44 5.38
C THR A 29 6.63 -6.94 6.68
N LYS A 30 5.94 -6.05 7.41
CA LYS A 30 6.39 -5.47 8.67
C LYS A 30 5.25 -5.50 9.70
N PRO A 31 5.56 -5.51 11.00
CA PRO A 31 4.55 -5.33 12.03
C PRO A 31 3.76 -4.03 11.80
N LEU A 32 2.44 -4.14 11.66
CA LEU A 32 1.57 -3.02 11.38
C LEU A 32 1.22 -2.27 12.69
N PRO A 33 1.62 -1.01 12.87
CA PRO A 33 1.23 -0.25 14.05
C PRO A 33 -0.28 -0.04 14.10
N ILE A 34 -0.88 -0.06 15.30
CA ILE A 34 -2.33 0.08 15.50
C ILE A 34 -2.91 1.35 14.84
N ILE A 35 -2.13 2.43 14.82
CA ILE A 35 -2.50 3.71 14.18
C ILE A 35 -2.73 3.52 12.66
N LYS A 36 -1.95 2.63 12.02
CA LYS A 36 -2.05 2.34 10.59
C LYS A 36 -3.09 1.27 10.24
N VAL A 37 -3.55 0.47 11.21
CA VAL A 37 -4.61 -0.54 10.99
C VAL A 37 -5.87 0.11 10.41
N LYS A 38 -6.36 1.20 11.05
CA LYS A 38 -7.54 1.94 10.57
C LYS A 38 -7.36 2.46 9.15
N HIS A 39 -6.20 3.05 8.87
CA HIS A 39 -5.84 3.58 7.55
C HIS A 39 -5.93 2.51 6.45
N PHE A 40 -5.43 1.31 6.71
CA PHE A 40 -5.39 0.24 5.72
C PHE A 40 -6.59 -0.73 5.72
N THR A 41 -7.53 -0.61 6.65
CA THR A 41 -8.70 -1.52 6.77
C THR A 41 -9.45 -1.71 5.44
N SER A 42 -9.62 -0.63 4.65
CA SER A 42 -10.30 -0.70 3.35
C SER A 42 -9.48 -1.48 2.32
N ALA A 43 -8.19 -1.15 2.19
CA ALA A 43 -7.28 -1.81 1.27
C ALA A 43 -7.08 -3.31 1.60
N LEU A 44 -7.15 -3.66 2.89
CA LEU A 44 -7.05 -5.03 3.38
C LEU A 44 -8.40 -5.78 3.40
N ARG A 45 -9.49 -5.13 2.98
CA ARG A 45 -10.86 -5.69 3.00
C ARG A 45 -11.27 -6.26 4.36
N LEU A 46 -10.89 -5.57 5.43
CA LEU A 46 -11.19 -5.95 6.82
C LEU A 46 -12.46 -5.28 7.36
N ARG A 47 -13.20 -4.54 6.53
CA ARG A 47 -14.52 -3.99 6.89
C ARG A 47 -15.58 -5.05 6.59
N SER A 48 -16.44 -5.32 7.57
CA SER A 48 -17.69 -6.05 7.35
C SER A 48 -18.72 -5.09 6.75
N ASP A 49 -19.27 -5.45 5.59
CA ASP A 49 -20.44 -4.78 4.99
C ASP A 49 -21.70 -5.03 5.84
#